data_AF-A0A6A5GY52-F1
#
_entry.id   AF-A0A6A5GY52-F1
#
_cell.length_a   1.000
_cell.length_b   1.000
_cell.length_c   1.000
_cell.angle_alpha   90.00
_cell.angle_beta   90.00
_cell.angle_gamma   90.00
#
_symmetry.space_group_name_H-M   'P 1'
#
loop_
_entity.id
_entity.type
_entity.pdbx_description
1 polymer ?
#
loop_
_entity_poly.entity_id
_entity_poly.type
_entity_poly.pdbx_seq_one_letter_code
_entity_poly.pdbx_strand_id
1 'polypeptide(L)'
;MPNWNPLPIFLCITIFPYSYAIYLPTYYFNTCNASDTSKARDCLTPVTTSFKGATINFENFTTDEGQEIVKKCESAKTCLSNLPCLADTQISKMLNVLCDVTTYYFNGYADCQKKMTTPPACMVEAHDLWVQLGQLEYPCYIIGTYRECIEKGITNVCGVEKWKPWVKIIGEWKIADNANCTPAVPI
;
A
#
# COMPACT_ATOMS: atom_id res chain seq x y z
N MET A 1 7.84 24.67 -10.82
CA MET A 1 8.57 23.40 -11.03
C MET A 1 7.54 22.29 -10.91
N PRO A 2 7.49 21.32 -11.83
CA PRO A 2 6.56 20.20 -11.68
C PRO A 2 6.88 19.50 -10.35
N ASN A 3 5.83 19.28 -9.54
CA ASN A 3 5.92 18.56 -8.27
C ASN A 3 6.48 17.16 -8.55
N TRP A 4 7.79 17.00 -8.32
CA TRP A 4 8.44 15.71 -8.51
C TRP A 4 8.05 14.82 -7.33
N ASN A 5 7.19 13.83 -7.58
CA ASN A 5 6.75 12.86 -6.59
C ASN A 5 7.35 11.47 -6.91
N PRO A 6 8.38 11.01 -6.17
CA PRO A 6 8.95 9.68 -6.36
C PRO A 6 7.99 8.54 -5.98
N LEU A 7 6.91 8.85 -5.26
CA LEU A 7 6.12 7.86 -4.52
C LEU A 7 4.95 7.18 -5.21
N PRO A 8 4.53 7.50 -6.44
CA PRO A 8 3.56 6.65 -7.12
C PRO A 8 4.03 5.18 -7.18
N ILE A 9 5.35 4.95 -7.25
CA ILE A 9 5.99 3.63 -7.14
C ILE A 9 5.68 2.91 -5.82
N PHE A 10 5.66 3.65 -4.70
CA PHE A 10 5.61 3.10 -3.35
C PHE A 10 4.20 3.13 -2.76
N LEU A 11 3.30 3.94 -3.32
CA LEU A 11 1.99 4.22 -2.75
C LEU A 11 0.85 3.65 -3.59
N CYS A 12 1.12 3.27 -4.85
CA CYS A 12 0.14 2.57 -5.67
C CYS A 12 0.10 1.10 -5.27
N ILE A 13 -0.62 0.80 -4.19
CA ILE A 13 -1.10 -0.56 -3.99
C ILE A 13 -2.15 -0.82 -5.07
N THR A 14 -1.84 -1.71 -5.99
CA THR A 14 -2.81 -2.22 -6.96
C THR A 14 -3.78 -3.12 -6.22
N ILE A 15 -4.90 -2.54 -5.77
CA ILE A 15 -6.00 -3.31 -5.19
C ILE A 15 -7.19 -3.19 -6.11
N PHE A 16 -7.22 -3.95 -7.21
CA PHE A 16 -8.24 -3.94 -8.28
C PHE A 16 -9.52 -3.15 -7.96
N PRO A 17 -9.53 -1.82 -8.14
CA PRO A 17 -10.69 -1.01 -7.83
C PRO A 17 -11.59 -0.93 -9.05
N TYR A 18 -12.89 -1.16 -8.84
CA TYR A 18 -13.90 -0.76 -9.81
C TYR A 18 -14.46 0.57 -9.37
N SER A 19 -14.27 1.60 -10.21
CA SER A 19 -14.88 2.96 -10.29
C SER A 19 -15.27 3.75 -9.01
N TYR A 20 -15.69 3.13 -7.91
CA TYR A 20 -16.09 3.75 -6.65
C TYR A 20 -15.69 2.97 -5.38
N ALA A 21 -15.15 1.75 -5.49
CA ALA A 21 -14.64 0.97 -4.35
C ALA A 21 -13.62 -0.09 -4.78
N ILE A 22 -12.77 -0.52 -3.84
CA ILE A 22 -12.00 -1.76 -4.00
C ILE A 22 -12.97 -2.93 -4.08
N TYR A 23 -12.99 -3.65 -5.21
CA TYR A 23 -13.83 -4.83 -5.37
C TYR A 23 -13.15 -6.04 -4.74
N LEU A 24 -13.89 -6.75 -3.88
CA LEU A 24 -13.42 -7.96 -3.21
C LEU A 24 -14.21 -9.16 -3.74
N PRO A 25 -13.65 -9.90 -4.72
CA PRO A 25 -14.24 -11.13 -5.22
C PRO A 25 -14.67 -12.10 -4.12
N THR A 26 -15.75 -12.84 -4.35
CA THR A 26 -16.27 -13.85 -3.42
C THR A 26 -15.26 -14.93 -3.06
N TYR A 27 -14.33 -15.27 -3.96
CA TYR A 27 -13.34 -16.33 -3.70
C TYR A 27 -12.44 -16.03 -2.50
N TYR A 28 -12.24 -14.75 -2.16
CA TYR A 28 -11.48 -14.33 -0.98
C TYR A 28 -12.14 -14.74 0.35
N PHE A 29 -13.42 -15.14 0.32
CA PHE A 29 -14.22 -15.53 1.48
C PHE A 29 -14.63 -17.00 1.44
N ASN A 30 -14.07 -17.82 0.54
CA ASN A 30 -14.48 -19.23 0.37
C ASN A 30 -14.30 -20.10 1.63
N THR A 31 -13.49 -19.64 2.58
CA THR A 31 -13.28 -20.30 3.89
C THR A 31 -14.37 -19.94 4.92
N CYS A 32 -15.22 -18.96 4.63
CA CYS A 32 -16.27 -18.48 5.52
C CYS A 32 -17.65 -18.99 5.12
N ASN A 33 -18.54 -19.12 6.11
CA ASN A 33 -19.97 -19.29 5.83
C ASN A 33 -20.58 -17.97 5.30
N ALA A 34 -21.83 -18.02 4.83
CA ALA A 34 -22.51 -16.85 4.28
C ALA A 34 -22.67 -15.69 5.29
N SER A 35 -22.93 -16.00 6.57
CA SER A 35 -23.08 -14.98 7.63
C SER A 35 -21.77 -14.24 7.88
N ASP A 36 -20.67 -14.98 8.04
CA ASP A 36 -19.35 -14.40 8.29
C ASP A 36 -18.80 -13.70 7.05
N THR A 37 -19.14 -14.17 5.85
CA THR A 37 -18.86 -13.44 4.60
C THR A 37 -19.56 -12.08 4.58
N SER A 38 -20.83 -12.01 4.98
CA SER A 38 -21.56 -10.73 5.08
C SER A 38 -20.88 -9.80 6.08
N LYS A 39 -20.61 -10.29 7.30
CA LYS A 39 -19.92 -9.49 8.34
C LYS A 39 -18.56 -9.00 7.87
N ALA A 40 -17.80 -9.83 7.18
CA ALA A 40 -16.49 -9.46 6.68
C ALA A 40 -16.56 -8.33 5.64
N ARG A 41 -17.55 -8.39 4.75
CA ARG A 41 -17.82 -7.28 3.82
C ARG A 41 -18.21 -6.01 4.56
N ASP A 42 -19.03 -6.11 5.59
CA ASP A 42 -19.41 -4.97 6.41
C ASP A 42 -18.20 -4.37 7.13
N CYS A 43 -17.27 -5.21 7.64
CA CYS A 43 -16.00 -4.74 8.21
C CYS A 43 -15.14 -3.98 7.20
N LEU A 44 -15.12 -4.43 5.94
CA LEU A 44 -14.23 -3.93 4.88
C LEU A 44 -14.76 -2.70 4.16
N THR A 45 -16.09 -2.60 4.00
CA THR A 45 -16.78 -1.53 3.26
C THR A 45 -16.30 -0.12 3.60
N PRO A 46 -16.14 0.28 4.87
CA PRO A 46 -15.69 1.63 5.20
C PRO A 46 -14.31 1.96 4.64
N VAL A 47 -13.39 0.99 4.63
CA VAL A 47 -12.03 1.17 4.11
C VAL A 47 -12.05 1.15 2.59
N THR A 48 -12.68 0.14 1.97
CA THR A 48 -12.65 -0.05 0.51
C THR A 48 -13.35 1.06 -0.27
N THR A 49 -14.35 1.70 0.31
CA THR A 49 -15.07 2.84 -0.28
C THR A 49 -14.37 4.19 -0.07
N SER A 50 -13.37 4.25 0.82
CA SER A 50 -12.57 5.46 1.01
C SER A 50 -11.59 5.70 -0.14
N PHE A 51 -11.26 4.66 -0.90
CA PHE A 51 -10.35 4.74 -2.04
C PHE A 51 -11.14 4.84 -3.35
N LYS A 52 -10.84 5.86 -4.16
CA LYS A 52 -11.47 6.13 -5.45
C LYS A 52 -10.49 5.87 -6.60
N GLY A 53 -11.01 5.39 -7.74
CA GLY A 53 -10.23 5.15 -8.95
C GLY A 53 -9.42 3.85 -8.93
N ALA A 54 -8.87 3.47 -10.08
CA ALA A 54 -8.15 2.20 -10.28
C ALA A 54 -6.79 2.11 -9.55
N THR A 55 -6.30 3.24 -9.04
CA THR A 55 -5.01 3.36 -8.37
C THR A 55 -5.16 4.26 -7.14
N ILE A 56 -4.62 3.82 -6.00
CA ILE A 56 -4.62 4.63 -4.77
C ILE A 56 -3.51 5.67 -4.88
N ASN A 57 -3.88 6.95 -4.92
CA ASN A 57 -2.94 8.06 -4.81
C ASN A 57 -3.20 8.81 -3.50
N PHE A 58 -2.34 8.60 -2.49
CA PHE A 58 -2.49 9.24 -1.18
C PHE A 58 -2.31 10.77 -1.21
N GLU A 59 -1.76 11.36 -2.28
CA GLU A 59 -1.66 12.81 -2.43
C GLU A 59 -3.00 13.48 -2.71
N ASN A 60 -3.99 12.72 -3.19
CA ASN A 60 -5.33 13.22 -3.44
C ASN A 60 -6.15 13.41 -2.16
N PHE A 61 -5.62 13.01 -1.00
CA PHE A 61 -6.28 13.10 0.29
C PHE A 61 -5.65 14.19 1.13
N THR A 62 -6.49 14.96 1.81
CA THR A 62 -6.06 15.83 2.90
C THR A 62 -5.55 15.00 4.09
N THR A 63 -4.80 15.62 4.99
CA THR A 63 -4.36 14.97 6.24
C THR A 63 -5.55 14.44 7.04
N ASP A 64 -6.64 15.21 7.14
CA ASP A 64 -7.81 14.82 7.92
C ASP A 64 -8.54 13.63 7.31
N GLU A 65 -8.73 13.62 5.98
CA GLU A 65 -9.29 12.47 5.25
C GLU A 65 -8.39 11.24 5.44
N GLY A 66 -7.08 11.40 5.31
CA GLY A 66 -6.13 10.33 5.55
C GLY A 66 -6.20 9.73 6.95
N GLN A 67 -6.27 10.58 7.97
CA GLN A 67 -6.43 10.16 9.37
C GLN A 67 -7.79 9.48 9.62
N GLU A 68 -8.85 9.86 8.91
CA GLU A 68 -10.12 9.15 8.94
C GLU A 68 -9.98 7.73 8.37
N ILE A 69 -9.24 7.56 7.27
CA ILE A 69 -8.98 6.25 6.68
C ILE A 69 -8.15 5.38 7.64
N VAL A 70 -7.15 5.95 8.32
CA VAL A 70 -6.38 5.23 9.36
C VAL A 70 -7.31 4.66 10.44
N LYS A 71 -8.26 5.46 10.96
CA LYS A 71 -9.24 5.00 11.96
C LYS A 71 -10.17 3.90 11.42
N LYS A 72 -10.61 4.03 10.16
CA LYS A 72 -11.41 2.99 9.47
C LYS A 72 -10.63 1.69 9.34
N CYS A 73 -9.33 1.79 9.05
CA CYS A 73 -8.41 0.67 8.98
C CYS A 73 -8.25 -0.07 10.32
N GLU A 74 -8.06 0.66 11.42
CA GLU A 74 -8.00 0.06 12.77
C GLU A 74 -9.31 -0.64 13.14
N SER A 75 -10.45 -0.02 12.80
CA SER A 75 -11.78 -0.57 13.03
C SER A 75 -12.01 -1.85 12.21
N ALA A 76 -11.63 -1.84 10.93
CA ALA A 76 -11.75 -2.99 10.05
C ALA A 76 -10.87 -4.17 10.51
N LYS A 77 -9.61 -3.92 10.88
CA LYS A 77 -8.70 -4.93 11.44
C LYS A 77 -9.28 -5.58 12.69
N THR A 78 -9.79 -4.75 13.61
CA THR A 78 -10.44 -5.23 14.84
C THR A 78 -11.68 -6.08 14.53
N CYS A 79 -12.54 -5.60 13.62
CA CYS A 79 -13.74 -6.31 13.18
C CYS A 79 -13.42 -7.68 12.58
N LEU A 80 -12.46 -7.75 11.66
CA LEU A 80 -12.04 -8.99 11.00
C LEU A 80 -11.31 -9.97 11.94
N SER A 81 -10.61 -9.48 12.96
CA SER A 81 -9.94 -10.35 13.94
C SER A 81 -10.92 -11.25 14.71
N ASN A 82 -12.20 -10.86 14.77
CA ASN A 82 -13.27 -11.66 15.37
C ASN A 82 -13.88 -12.70 14.42
N LEU A 83 -13.35 -12.83 13.19
CA LEU A 83 -13.81 -13.79 12.18
C LEU A 83 -12.70 -14.82 11.90
N PRO A 84 -12.67 -15.96 12.64
CA PRO A 84 -11.60 -16.96 12.50
C PRO A 84 -11.44 -17.51 11.09
N CYS A 85 -12.51 -17.57 10.30
CA CYS A 85 -12.48 -18.03 8.92
C CYS A 85 -11.63 -17.15 7.98
N LEU A 86 -11.26 -15.94 8.42
CA LEU A 86 -10.41 -15.01 7.69
C LEU A 86 -9.01 -14.88 8.25
N ALA A 87 -8.69 -15.58 9.34
CA ALA A 87 -7.33 -15.66 9.84
C ALA A 87 -6.40 -16.20 8.74
N ASP A 88 -5.29 -15.50 8.50
CA ASP A 88 -4.25 -15.83 7.51
C ASP A 88 -4.69 -15.93 6.04
N THR A 89 -5.90 -15.48 5.71
CA THR A 89 -6.39 -15.39 4.34
C THR A 89 -5.71 -14.28 3.54
N GLN A 90 -5.70 -14.41 2.21
CA GLN A 90 -5.13 -13.40 1.32
C GLN A 90 -5.78 -12.02 1.51
N ILE A 91 -7.08 -11.97 1.75
CA ILE A 91 -7.80 -10.72 1.97
C ILE A 91 -7.40 -10.01 3.26
N SER A 92 -7.16 -10.76 4.34
CA SER A 92 -6.64 -10.21 5.60
C SER A 92 -5.24 -9.63 5.41
N LYS A 93 -4.38 -10.35 4.66
CA LYS A 93 -3.02 -9.91 4.31
C LYS A 93 -3.03 -8.63 3.45
N MET A 94 -3.85 -8.59 2.41
CA MET A 94 -4.00 -7.41 1.54
C MET A 94 -4.55 -6.18 2.30
N LEU A 95 -5.52 -6.38 3.20
CA LEU A 95 -6.01 -5.29 4.04
C LEU A 95 -4.92 -4.78 4.98
N ASN A 96 -4.17 -5.68 5.63
CA ASN A 96 -3.10 -5.27 6.55
C ASN A 96 -2.08 -4.41 5.83
N VAL A 97 -1.66 -4.84 4.65
CA VAL A 97 -0.80 -4.08 3.74
C VAL A 97 -1.39 -2.69 3.43
N LEU A 98 -2.65 -2.63 2.98
CA LEU A 98 -3.32 -1.36 2.66
C LEU A 98 -3.31 -0.39 3.84
N CYS A 99 -3.70 -0.91 5.00
CA CYS A 99 -3.82 -0.13 6.20
C CYS A 99 -2.47 0.29 6.77
N ASP A 100 -1.44 -0.55 6.68
CA ASP A 100 -0.09 -0.22 7.14
C ASP A 100 0.54 0.87 6.27
N VAL A 101 0.37 0.81 4.94
CA VAL A 101 0.81 1.86 4.03
C VAL A 101 0.06 3.16 4.28
N THR A 102 -1.26 3.10 4.43
CA THR A 102 -2.09 4.28 4.73
C THR A 102 -1.64 4.94 6.02
N THR A 103 -1.48 4.14 7.08
CA THR A 103 -1.02 4.60 8.40
C THR A 103 0.37 5.20 8.30
N TYR A 104 1.29 4.52 7.62
CA TYR A 104 2.64 5.01 7.40
C TYR A 104 2.67 6.38 6.72
N TYR A 105 1.91 6.53 5.64
CA TYR A 105 1.85 7.76 4.87
C TYR A 105 1.34 8.92 5.73
N PHE A 106 0.14 8.76 6.34
CA PHE A 106 -0.51 9.84 7.08
C PHE A 106 0.06 10.06 8.49
N ASN A 107 0.77 9.10 9.09
CA ASN A 107 1.48 9.29 10.37
C ASN A 107 2.91 9.83 10.18
N GLY A 108 3.00 10.89 9.38
CA GLY A 108 4.17 11.76 9.29
C GLY A 108 5.18 11.41 8.20
N TYR A 109 4.93 10.43 7.33
CA TYR A 109 5.73 10.31 6.12
C TYR A 109 5.37 11.38 5.08
N ALA A 110 4.08 11.73 4.94
CA ALA A 110 3.61 12.81 4.05
C ALA A 110 4.35 14.14 4.31
N ASP A 111 4.61 14.48 5.57
CA ASP A 111 5.37 15.68 5.91
C ASP A 111 6.87 15.54 5.62
N CYS A 112 7.42 14.32 5.68
CA CYS A 112 8.79 14.11 5.25
C CYS A 112 8.94 14.18 3.74
N GLN A 113 8.01 13.58 2.98
CA GLN A 113 8.01 13.61 1.52
C GLN A 113 8.13 15.05 1.00
N LYS A 114 7.41 16.00 1.60
CA LYS A 114 7.50 17.43 1.24
C LYS A 114 8.91 18.02 1.35
N LYS A 115 9.80 17.42 2.15
CA LYS A 115 11.21 17.83 2.31
C LYS A 115 12.11 17.27 1.21
N MET A 116 11.67 16.25 0.46
CA MET A 116 12.41 15.68 -0.67
C MET A 116 12.25 16.54 -1.93
N THR A 117 12.78 17.77 -1.91
CA THR A 117 12.69 18.70 -3.06
C THR A 117 13.63 18.33 -4.20
N THR A 118 14.66 17.52 -3.92
CA THR A 118 15.62 17.02 -4.92
C THR A 118 15.91 15.54 -4.61
N PRO A 119 15.26 14.61 -5.32
CA PRO A 119 15.49 13.19 -5.10
C PRO A 119 16.90 12.80 -5.57
N PRO A 120 17.52 11.78 -4.95
CA PRO A 120 18.69 11.11 -5.51
C PRO A 120 18.40 10.59 -6.92
N ALA A 121 19.39 10.62 -7.82
CA ALA A 121 19.24 10.19 -9.22
C ALA A 121 18.66 8.77 -9.35
N CYS A 122 19.04 7.84 -8.46
CA CYS A 122 18.51 6.49 -8.47
C CYS A 122 17.02 6.39 -8.11
N MET A 123 16.45 7.34 -7.35
CA MET A 123 15.01 7.43 -7.13
C MET A 123 14.28 7.98 -8.37
N VAL A 124 14.96 8.83 -9.16
CA VAL A 124 14.52 9.29 -10.48
C VAL A 124 14.40 8.12 -11.43
N GLU A 125 15.46 7.32 -11.53
CA GLU A 125 15.48 6.11 -12.37
C GLU A 125 14.40 5.10 -11.95
N ALA A 126 14.21 4.88 -10.65
CA ALA A 126 13.16 3.99 -10.15
C ALA A 126 11.76 4.46 -10.59
N HIS A 127 11.52 5.77 -10.55
CA HIS A 127 10.25 6.37 -10.96
C HIS A 127 10.01 6.22 -12.44
N ASP A 128 11.00 6.57 -13.26
CA ASP A 128 10.89 6.47 -14.71
C ASP A 128 10.65 5.02 -15.14
N LEU A 129 11.35 4.05 -14.53
CA LEU A 129 11.14 2.64 -14.81
C LEU A 129 9.73 2.18 -14.40
N TRP A 130 9.24 2.61 -13.25
CA TRP A 130 7.87 2.30 -12.81
C TRP A 130 6.80 2.88 -13.75
N VAL A 131 7.00 4.11 -14.24
CA VAL A 131 6.13 4.72 -15.25
C VAL A 131 6.17 3.94 -16.56
N GLN A 132 7.36 3.52 -17.01
CA GLN A 132 7.55 2.72 -18.23
C GLN A 132 6.86 1.35 -18.15
N LEU A 133 6.88 0.73 -16.96
CA LEU A 133 6.23 -0.56 -16.70
C LEU A 133 4.71 -0.47 -16.50
N GLY A 134 4.09 0.67 -16.83
CA GLY A 134 2.64 0.83 -16.79
C GLY A 134 2.06 0.90 -15.37
N GLN A 135 2.87 1.28 -14.37
CA GLN A 135 2.47 1.60 -12.98
C GLN A 135 1.87 0.47 -12.14
N LEU A 136 1.36 -0.60 -12.77
CA LEU A 136 0.51 -1.61 -12.15
C LEU A 136 1.15 -2.98 -12.05
N GLU A 137 2.19 -3.27 -12.83
CA GLU A 137 2.62 -4.66 -13.04
C GLU A 137 3.75 -5.14 -12.11
N TYR A 138 4.64 -4.25 -11.62
CA TYR A 138 5.86 -4.72 -10.93
C TYR A 138 6.37 -3.88 -9.73
N PRO A 139 5.52 -3.50 -8.75
CA PRO A 139 5.98 -2.80 -7.54
C PRO A 139 7.08 -3.57 -6.79
N CYS A 140 6.98 -4.90 -6.71
CA CYS A 140 7.96 -5.78 -6.10
C CYS A 140 9.33 -5.75 -6.78
N TYR A 141 9.37 -5.65 -8.12
CA TYR A 141 10.61 -5.55 -8.88
C TYR A 141 11.32 -4.22 -8.64
N ILE A 142 10.59 -3.10 -8.69
CA ILE A 142 11.17 -1.77 -8.45
C ILE A 142 11.71 -1.68 -7.01
N ILE A 143 10.93 -2.13 -6.03
CA ILE A 143 11.37 -2.16 -4.63
C ILE A 143 12.60 -3.04 -4.46
N GLY A 144 12.64 -4.22 -5.09
CA GLY A 144 13.79 -5.13 -5.02
C GLY A 144 15.06 -4.53 -5.64
N THR A 145 14.94 -3.98 -6.84
CA THR A 145 16.06 -3.43 -7.63
C THR A 145 16.63 -2.15 -7.02
N TYR A 146 15.78 -1.26 -6.52
CA TYR A 146 16.20 0.05 -6.03
C TYR A 146 16.26 0.13 -4.49
N ARG A 147 16.09 -0.98 -3.76
CA ARG A 147 15.92 -1.00 -2.29
C ARG A 147 16.91 -0.12 -1.55
N GLU A 148 18.21 -0.32 -1.80
CA GLU A 148 19.27 0.40 -1.08
C GLU A 148 19.27 1.90 -1.37
N CYS A 149 18.96 2.27 -2.62
CA CYS A 149 18.80 3.67 -3.00
C CYS A 149 17.61 4.30 -2.25
N ILE A 150 16.49 3.59 -2.22
CA ILE A 150 15.25 4.05 -1.60
C ILE A 150 15.46 4.23 -0.10
N GLU A 151 16.05 3.22 0.53
CA GLU A 151 16.44 3.25 1.94
C GLU A 151 17.29 4.48 2.21
N LYS A 152 18.41 4.65 1.50
CA LYS A 152 19.31 5.80 1.70
C LYS A 152 18.59 7.14 1.52
N GLY A 153 17.76 7.29 0.49
CA GLY A 153 17.03 8.54 0.26
C GLY A 153 16.03 8.85 1.37
N ILE A 154 15.27 7.85 1.84
CA ILE A 154 14.36 8.01 2.98
C ILE A 154 15.15 8.29 4.26
N THR A 155 16.20 7.53 4.56
CA THR A 155 16.97 7.72 5.81
C THR A 155 17.67 9.06 5.86
N ASN A 156 18.18 9.56 4.72
CA ASN A 156 18.90 10.84 4.66
C ASN A 156 17.96 12.04 4.88
N VAL A 157 16.72 11.96 4.41
CA VAL A 157 15.76 13.08 4.50
C VAL A 157 14.83 12.95 5.70
N CYS A 158 14.41 11.72 6.01
CA CYS A 158 13.38 11.40 7.00
C CYS A 158 13.91 10.73 8.27
N GLY A 159 15.17 10.30 8.28
CA GLY A 159 15.74 9.48 9.35
C GLY A 159 15.38 7.99 9.21
N VAL A 160 16.19 7.15 9.87
CA VAL A 160 16.02 5.69 9.92
C VAL A 160 14.64 5.27 10.46
N GLU A 161 14.06 6.09 11.33
CA GLU A 161 12.79 5.78 11.99
C GLU A 161 11.62 5.73 11.01
N LYS A 162 11.72 6.48 9.90
CA LYS A 162 10.73 6.46 8.83
C LYS A 162 10.98 5.32 7.84
N TRP A 163 12.17 4.74 7.75
CA TRP A 163 12.40 3.55 6.93
C TRP A 163 11.89 2.25 7.58
N LYS A 164 12.04 2.09 8.90
CA LYS A 164 11.73 0.83 9.62
C LYS A 164 10.31 0.28 9.34
N PRO A 165 9.22 1.08 9.40
CA PRO A 165 7.88 0.58 9.10
C PRO A 165 7.75 0.02 7.67
N TRP A 166 8.53 0.56 6.74
CA TRP A 166 8.52 0.14 5.35
C TRP A 166 9.06 -1.27 5.16
N VAL A 167 10.05 -1.69 5.95
CA VAL A 167 10.58 -3.07 5.91
C VAL A 167 9.49 -4.09 6.23
N LYS A 168 8.63 -3.78 7.21
CA LYS A 168 7.46 -4.60 7.57
C LYS A 168 6.45 -4.64 6.42
N ILE A 169 6.10 -3.50 5.85
CA ILE A 169 5.16 -3.40 4.72
C ILE A 169 5.65 -4.23 3.53
N ILE A 170 6.93 -4.13 3.15
CA ILE A 170 7.51 -4.94 2.06
C ILE A 170 7.42 -6.43 2.39
N GLY A 171 7.71 -6.82 3.63
CA GLY A 171 7.61 -8.21 4.07
C GLY A 171 6.17 -8.75 3.96
N GLU A 172 5.18 -7.98 4.38
CA GLU A 172 3.78 -8.35 4.30
C GLU A 172 3.26 -8.41 2.86
N TRP A 173 3.71 -7.49 2.01
CA TRP A 173 3.45 -7.51 0.57
C TRP A 173 3.92 -8.81 -0.09
N LYS A 174 5.16 -9.24 0.19
CA LYS A 174 5.70 -10.52 -0.33
C LYS A 174 4.78 -11.69 -0.01
N ILE A 175 4.26 -11.71 1.21
CA ILE A 175 3.38 -12.77 1.69
C ILE A 175 1.99 -12.66 1.06
N ALA A 176 1.46 -11.44 0.90
CA ALA A 176 0.12 -11.18 0.37
C ALA A 176 0.00 -11.47 -1.14
N ASP A 177 1.02 -11.06 -1.91
CA ASP A 177 1.08 -11.19 -3.37
C ASP A 177 1.73 -12.52 -3.81
N ASN A 178 2.17 -13.35 -2.85
CA ASN A 178 3.02 -14.52 -3.11
C ASN A 178 4.22 -14.16 -4.02
N ALA A 179 4.68 -12.91 -3.92
CA ALA A 179 5.65 -12.32 -4.82
C ALA A 179 7.04 -12.38 -4.19
N ASN A 180 8.01 -12.80 -5.00
CA ASN A 180 9.40 -12.71 -4.61
C ASN A 180 9.89 -11.30 -4.97
N CYS A 181 9.94 -10.36 -4.01
CA CYS A 181 10.62 -9.06 -4.26
C CYS A 181 12.16 -9.18 -4.30
N THR A 182 12.68 -10.34 -4.68
CA THR A 182 14.04 -10.50 -5.17
C THR A 182 14.04 -10.10 -6.64
N PRO A 183 15.05 -9.36 -7.13
CA PRO A 183 15.10 -8.97 -8.53
C PRO A 183 15.14 -10.23 -9.41
N ALA A 184 14.02 -10.57 -10.03
CA ALA A 184 13.97 -11.41 -11.22
C ALA A 184 13.75 -10.46 -12.40
N VAL A 185 14.65 -10.56 -13.38
CA VAL A 185 14.72 -9.68 -14.55
C VAL A 185 13.42 -9.78 -15.37
N PRO A 186 12.81 -8.68 -15.84
CA PRO A 186 11.79 -8.75 -16.87
C PRO A 186 12.46 -9.23 -18.16
N ILE A 187 12.05 -10.39 -18.67
CA ILE A 187 12.46 -10.91 -19.99
C ILE A 187 11.72 -10.12 -21.06
#